data_AF-A0A2S1LPG7-F1
#
_entry.id   AF-A0A2S1LPG7-F1
#
_cell.length_a   1.000
_cell.length_b   1.000
_cell.length_c   1.000
_cell.angle_alpha   90.00
_cell.angle_beta   90.00
_cell.angle_gamma   90.00
#
_symmetry.space_group_name_H-M   'P 1'
#
loop_
_entity.id
_entity.type
_entity.pdbx_description
1 polymer ?
#
loop_
_entity_poly.entity_id
_entity_poly.type
_entity_poly.pdbx_seq_one_letter_code
_entity_poly.pdbx_strand_id
1 'polypeptide(L)'
;MKGVWNGSAIECAAAEVISRKIIPSSYMEINNVGKCLVYKCYRNSEAKVLKELKPKKALHNQNSCLNIDDRVEGENLLIVVNIKKILKIELKNHTSTHKAQFVNTSNYTYAEISRQIPCIPLLDPPIVFKPVIIEK
;
A
#
# COMPACT_ATOMS: atom_id res chain seq x y z
N MET A 1 -0.54 -17.40 -3.42
CA MET A 1 -1.00 -16.00 -3.53
C MET A 1 -2.19 -15.82 -2.61
N LYS A 2 -2.12 -14.91 -1.62
CA LYS A 2 -3.35 -14.38 -1.01
C LYS A 2 -4.09 -13.61 -2.11
N GLY A 3 -5.41 -13.75 -2.20
CA GLY A 3 -6.21 -13.02 -3.18
C GLY A 3 -5.91 -11.52 -3.08
N VAL A 4 -5.89 -10.83 -4.22
CA VAL A 4 -5.66 -9.39 -4.28
C VAL A 4 -7.02 -8.75 -4.51
N TRP A 5 -7.58 -8.10 -3.50
CA TRP A 5 -8.88 -7.44 -3.56
C TRP A 5 -8.81 -5.96 -3.13
N ASN A 6 -9.92 -5.21 -3.27
CA ASN A 6 -9.97 -3.81 -2.81
C ASN A 6 -9.78 -3.79 -1.29
N GLY A 7 -8.84 -2.98 -0.79
CA GLY A 7 -8.47 -2.97 0.62
C GLY A 7 -7.41 -4.00 1.02
N SER A 8 -6.94 -4.85 0.09
CA SER A 8 -5.67 -5.56 0.30
C SER A 8 -4.55 -4.55 0.44
N ALA A 9 -3.69 -4.77 1.43
CA ALA A 9 -2.67 -3.81 1.81
C ALA A 9 -1.34 -4.47 2.19
N ILE A 10 -0.29 -3.65 2.20
CA ILE A 10 1.00 -3.96 2.81
C ILE A 10 1.36 -2.92 3.88
N GLU A 11 2.12 -3.36 4.88
CA GLU A 11 2.76 -2.46 5.84
C GLU A 11 4.21 -2.85 6.05
N CYS A 12 5.11 -1.87 5.97
CA CYS A 12 6.54 -2.12 5.96
C CYS A 12 7.34 -0.91 6.46
N ALA A 13 8.60 -1.14 6.81
CA ALA A 13 9.55 -0.09 7.18
C ALA A 13 10.25 0.53 5.96
N ALA A 14 10.16 -0.12 4.80
CA ALA A 14 10.58 0.39 3.50
C ALA A 14 9.77 -0.29 2.40
N ALA A 15 9.33 0.49 1.43
CA ALA A 15 8.61 0.04 0.25
C ALA A 15 9.21 0.63 -1.03
N GLU A 16 9.10 -0.14 -2.11
CA GLU A 16 9.16 0.38 -3.47
C GLU A 16 7.73 0.65 -3.94
N VAL A 17 7.50 1.81 -4.52
CA VAL A 17 6.22 2.20 -5.10
C VAL A 17 6.44 2.60 -6.54
N ILE A 18 5.65 2.01 -7.43
CA ILE A 18 5.69 2.24 -8.86
C ILE A 18 4.28 2.61 -9.31
N SER A 19 4.14 3.71 -10.04
CA SER A 19 2.85 4.12 -10.59
C SER A 19 3.04 5.04 -11.79
N ARG A 20 2.04 5.19 -12.65
CA ARG A 20 2.10 6.22 -13.71
C ARG A 20 2.07 7.63 -13.15
N LYS A 21 1.37 7.82 -12.04
CA LYS A 21 1.17 9.14 -11.45
C LYS A 21 1.03 9.02 -9.94
N ILE A 22 1.96 9.63 -9.23
CA ILE A 22 2.03 9.72 -7.77
C ILE A 22 1.80 11.19 -7.41
N ILE A 23 0.73 11.46 -6.67
CA ILE A 23 0.37 12.84 -6.29
C ILE A 23 0.33 12.92 -4.76
N PRO A 24 1.07 13.84 -4.12
CA PRO A 24 0.90 14.12 -2.70
C PRO A 24 -0.51 14.67 -2.46
N SER A 25 -1.15 14.25 -1.38
CA SER A 25 -2.51 14.66 -1.01
C SER A 25 -2.49 15.31 0.37
N SER A 26 -3.16 14.71 1.34
CA SER A 26 -3.31 15.23 2.70
C SER A 26 -2.34 14.53 3.66
N TYR A 27 -2.36 14.95 4.92
CA TYR A 27 -1.77 14.16 6.00
C TYR A 27 -2.83 13.24 6.62
N MET A 28 -2.38 12.13 7.19
CA MET A 28 -3.19 11.18 7.95
C MET A 28 -2.42 10.82 9.23
N GLU A 29 -3.10 10.78 10.37
CA GLU A 29 -2.52 10.30 11.63
C GLU A 29 -2.68 8.79 11.72
N ILE A 30 -1.59 8.06 11.95
CA ILE A 30 -1.60 6.61 12.16
C ILE A 30 -1.24 6.33 13.62
N ASN A 31 -2.10 5.58 14.31
CA ASN A 31 -1.87 5.21 15.71
C ASN A 31 -0.50 4.51 15.87
N ASN A 32 0.26 4.89 16.90
CA ASN A 32 1.60 4.38 17.21
C ASN A 32 2.69 4.65 16.15
N VAL A 33 2.40 5.46 15.14
CA VAL A 33 3.36 5.89 14.10
C VAL A 33 3.46 7.41 14.06
N GLY A 34 2.31 8.10 14.13
CA GLY A 34 2.19 9.55 14.08
C GLY A 34 1.69 10.07 12.74
N LYS A 35 1.95 11.36 12.48
CA LYS A 35 1.56 12.07 11.27
C LYS A 35 2.29 11.56 10.04
N CYS A 36 1.53 11.06 9.07
CA CYS A 36 2.02 10.53 7.80
C CYS A 36 1.49 11.34 6.62
N LEU A 37 2.26 11.40 5.53
CA LEU A 37 1.87 12.05 4.29
C LEU A 37 1.21 11.03 3.35
N VAL A 38 0.05 11.37 2.81
CA VAL A 38 -0.73 10.52 1.91
C VAL A 38 -0.38 10.84 0.46
N TYR A 39 -0.23 9.80 -0.35
CA TYR A 39 -0.08 9.87 -1.79
C TYR A 39 -1.18 9.07 -2.46
N LYS A 40 -1.71 9.65 -3.54
CA LYS A 40 -2.63 8.96 -4.44
C LYS A 40 -1.86 8.51 -5.68
N CYS A 41 -1.83 7.21 -5.90
CA CYS A 41 -1.21 6.57 -7.04
C CYS A 41 -2.28 6.17 -8.05
N TYR A 42 -2.05 6.46 -9.33
CA TYR A 42 -3.03 6.23 -10.39
C TYR A 42 -2.44 5.47 -11.56
N ARG A 43 -3.23 4.54 -12.10
CA ARG A 43 -2.98 3.67 -13.26
C ARG A 43 -1.82 2.72 -13.07
N ASN A 44 -2.11 1.41 -13.11
CA ASN A 44 -1.13 0.32 -13.01
C ASN A 44 -0.12 0.57 -11.88
N SER A 45 -0.63 0.69 -10.66
CA SER A 45 0.15 1.03 -9.48
C SER A 45 0.53 -0.24 -8.71
N GLU A 46 1.78 -0.33 -8.29
CA GLU A 46 2.34 -1.43 -7.51
C GLU A 46 3.06 -0.87 -6.28
N ALA A 47 2.95 -1.58 -5.16
CA ALA A 47 3.79 -1.35 -3.99
C ALA A 47 4.33 -2.68 -3.48
N LYS A 48 5.64 -2.72 -3.20
CA LYS A 48 6.38 -3.92 -2.79
C LYS A 48 7.12 -3.67 -1.48
N VAL A 49 7.11 -4.65 -0.58
CA VAL A 49 7.87 -4.61 0.69
C VAL A 49 9.36 -4.80 0.42
N LEU A 50 10.17 -3.78 0.76
CA LEU A 50 11.64 -3.86 0.74
C LEU A 50 12.22 -4.18 2.12
N LYS A 51 11.55 -3.74 3.20
CA LYS A 51 11.98 -3.99 4.58
C LYS A 51 10.79 -4.16 5.50
N GLU A 52 10.76 -5.27 6.23
CA GLU A 52 9.68 -5.59 7.17
C GLU A 52 9.64 -4.63 8.37
N LEU A 53 8.47 -4.55 9.01
CA LEU A 53 8.31 -3.85 10.29
C LEU A 53 9.03 -4.58 11.43
N LYS A 54 9.48 -3.81 12.43
CA LYS A 54 10.08 -4.32 13.67
C LYS A 54 9.40 -3.65 14.87
N PRO A 55 8.54 -4.34 15.63
CA PRO A 55 8.11 -5.74 15.48
C PRO A 55 7.25 -5.95 14.22
N LYS A 56 7.22 -7.19 13.69
CA LYS A 56 6.44 -7.57 12.51
C LYS A 56 4.94 -7.70 12.84
N LYS A 57 4.31 -6.56 13.11
CA LYS A 57 2.90 -6.43 13.44
C LYS A 57 2.29 -5.32 12.59
N ALA A 58 1.10 -5.56 12.06
CA ALA A 58 0.33 -4.52 11.39
C ALA A 58 -0.06 -3.43 12.39
N LEU A 59 0.11 -2.17 12.00
CA LEU A 59 -0.18 -1.00 12.82
C LEU A 59 -1.46 -0.28 12.40
N HIS A 60 -1.83 -0.37 11.12
CA HIS A 60 -3.01 0.30 10.57
C HIS A 60 -4.11 -0.67 10.14
N ASN A 61 -3.78 -1.70 9.34
CA ASN A 61 -4.76 -2.66 8.81
C ASN A 61 -4.33 -4.09 9.18
N GLN A 62 -5.16 -4.79 9.96
CA GLN A 62 -4.86 -6.14 10.44
C GLN A 62 -4.68 -7.18 9.32
N ASN A 63 -5.19 -6.90 8.12
CA ASN A 63 -5.07 -7.77 6.96
C ASN A 63 -3.84 -7.47 6.08
N SER A 64 -3.00 -6.51 6.48
CA SER A 64 -1.79 -6.15 5.75
C SER A 64 -0.82 -7.32 5.62
N CYS A 65 -0.28 -7.50 4.42
CA CYS A 65 0.87 -8.37 4.18
C CYS A 65 2.15 -7.65 4.65
N LEU A 66 3.03 -8.39 5.35
CA LEU A 66 4.16 -7.81 6.09
C LEU A 66 5.50 -8.45 5.72
N ASN A 67 5.50 -9.47 4.88
CA ASN A 67 6.73 -10.20 4.55
C ASN A 67 7.50 -9.46 3.46
N ILE A 68 8.82 -9.65 3.45
CA ILE A 68 9.63 -9.22 2.32
C ILE A 68 9.10 -9.83 1.01
N ASP A 69 9.19 -9.07 -0.07
CA ASP A 69 8.65 -9.42 -1.39
C ASP A 69 7.12 -9.55 -1.49
N ASP A 70 6.36 -9.38 -0.41
CA ASP A 70 4.92 -9.17 -0.51
C ASP A 70 4.63 -7.88 -1.31
N ARG A 71 3.62 -7.93 -2.16
CA ARG A 71 3.23 -6.82 -3.03
C ARG A 71 1.72 -6.70 -3.18
N VAL A 72 1.29 -5.47 -3.44
CA VAL A 72 -0.07 -5.15 -3.85
C VAL A 72 -0.04 -4.43 -5.20
N GLU A 73 -0.92 -4.86 -6.09
CA GLU A 73 -1.04 -4.34 -7.45
C GLU A 73 -2.49 -3.95 -7.69
N GLY A 74 -2.72 -2.73 -8.19
CA GLY A 74 -4.05 -2.20 -8.44
C GLY A 74 -4.04 -1.14 -9.54
N GLU A 75 -5.22 -0.75 -10.00
CA GLU A 75 -5.34 0.44 -10.86
C GLU A 75 -4.91 1.67 -10.08
N ASN A 76 -5.43 1.83 -8.85
CA ASN A 76 -5.04 2.91 -7.96
C ASN A 76 -4.61 2.37 -6.60
N LEU A 77 -3.53 2.92 -6.06
CA LEU A 77 -3.09 2.69 -4.69
C LEU A 77 -3.23 3.96 -3.87
N LEU A 78 -3.57 3.80 -2.60
CA LEU A 78 -3.38 4.82 -1.57
C LEU A 78 -2.11 4.46 -0.80
N ILE A 79 -1.17 5.39 -0.72
CA ILE A 79 0.10 5.20 -0.01
C ILE A 79 0.16 6.20 1.14
N VAL A 80 0.56 5.75 2.32
CA VAL A 80 0.75 6.58 3.51
C VAL A 80 2.17 6.36 4.02
N VAL A 81 2.95 7.43 4.11
CA VAL A 81 4.37 7.34 4.49
C VAL A 81 4.65 8.25 5.68
N ASN A 82 5.33 7.74 6.70
CA ASN A 82 5.77 8.54 7.85
C ASN A 82 7.00 9.38 7.49
N ILE A 83 6.76 10.51 6.86
CA ILE A 83 7.75 11.50 6.46
C ILE A 83 7.19 12.91 6.64
N LYS A 84 8.10 13.88 6.84
CA LYS A 84 7.76 15.31 6.94
C LYS A 84 7.90 16.06 5.62
N LYS A 85 8.66 15.53 4.67
CA LYS A 85 8.95 16.14 3.37
C LYS A 85 8.40 15.28 2.25
N ILE A 86 8.08 15.89 1.12
CA ILE A 86 7.57 15.18 -0.06
C ILE A 86 8.65 14.23 -0.59
N LEU A 87 8.26 12.99 -0.92
CA LEU A 87 9.10 11.99 -1.57
C LEU A 87 9.69 12.51 -2.87
N LYS A 88 10.96 12.18 -3.11
CA LYS A 88 11.60 12.42 -4.40
C LYS A 88 11.09 11.36 -5.38
N ILE A 89 10.37 11.81 -6.41
CA ILE A 89 9.82 10.95 -7.44
C ILE A 89 10.81 10.87 -8.60
N GLU A 90 11.22 9.67 -8.96
CA GLU A 90 12.06 9.42 -10.12
C GLU A 90 11.20 8.98 -11.31
N LEU A 91 11.37 9.61 -12.46
CA LEU A 91 10.69 9.20 -13.69
C LEU A 91 11.62 8.27 -14.47
N LYS A 92 11.26 6.99 -14.58
CA LYS A 92 12.02 5.99 -15.35
C LYS A 92 11.12 5.31 -16.38
N ASN A 93 11.72 4.77 -17.44
CA ASN A 93 10.99 3.94 -18.38
C ASN A 93 10.70 2.59 -17.69
N HIS A 94 9.43 2.31 -17.42
CA HIS A 94 9.00 1.02 -16.87
C HIS A 94 8.69 0.01 -17.98
N THR A 95 8.34 0.50 -19.17
CA THR A 95 8.16 -0.27 -20.42
C THR A 95 8.60 0.59 -21.60
N SER A 96 8.86 -0.03 -22.76
CA SER A 96 9.42 0.63 -23.96
C SER A 96 8.66 1.88 -24.44
N THR A 97 7.36 1.96 -24.17
CA THR A 97 6.47 3.02 -24.70
C THR A 97 6.08 4.07 -23.67
N HIS A 98 6.53 3.94 -22.42
CA HIS A 98 5.66 4.29 -21.31
C HIS A 98 6.43 4.54 -19.99
N LYS A 99 6.62 5.82 -19.64
CA LYS A 99 7.28 6.26 -18.39
C LYS A 99 6.44 5.95 -17.15
N ALA A 100 7.08 5.51 -16.07
CA ALA A 100 6.46 5.42 -14.75
C ALA A 100 7.27 6.20 -13.72
N GLN A 101 6.60 6.54 -12.64
CA GLN A 101 7.15 7.19 -11.48
C GLN A 101 7.51 6.13 -10.44
N PHE A 102 8.74 6.21 -9.95
CA PHE A 102 9.32 5.30 -8.97
C PHE A 102 9.65 6.08 -7.71
N VAL A 103 9.32 5.48 -6.57
CA VAL A 103 9.62 6.03 -5.26
C VAL A 103 10.04 4.89 -4.34
N ASN A 104 11.20 5.06 -3.72
CA ASN A 104 11.62 4.22 -2.61
C ASN A 104 11.43 4.98 -1.31
N THR A 105 10.87 4.28 -0.33
CA THR A 105 10.65 4.79 1.02
C THR A 105 11.58 4.06 1.99
N SER A 106 12.05 4.78 3.02
CA SER A 106 12.91 4.24 4.09
C SER A 106 12.26 4.33 5.47
N ASN A 107 10.96 4.63 5.50
CA ASN A 107 10.17 4.89 6.69
C ASN A 107 8.90 4.02 6.67
N TYR A 108 8.17 4.00 7.78
CA TYR A 108 6.87 3.34 7.84
C TYR A 108 6.03 3.72 6.62
N THR A 109 5.60 2.70 5.90
CA THR A 109 4.81 2.81 4.69
C THR A 109 3.66 1.84 4.76
N TYR A 110 2.45 2.37 4.56
CA TYR A 110 1.23 1.62 4.34
C TYR A 110 0.80 1.84 2.90
N ALA A 111 0.43 0.77 2.20
CA ALA A 111 -0.06 0.85 0.83
C ALA A 111 -1.29 -0.04 0.67
N GLU A 112 -2.36 0.49 0.09
CA GLU A 112 -3.66 -0.18 -0.05
C GLU A 112 -4.22 -0.03 -1.45
N ILE A 113 -4.86 -1.09 -1.94
CA ILE A 113 -5.62 -1.06 -3.19
C ILE A 113 -6.92 -0.28 -3.00
N SER A 114 -6.94 0.94 -3.53
CA SER A 114 -8.13 1.79 -3.56
C SER A 114 -9.00 1.54 -4.80
N ARG A 115 -8.42 0.98 -5.86
CA ARG A 115 -9.14 0.52 -7.05
C ARG A 115 -8.37 -0.62 -7.70
N GLN A 116 -9.02 -1.76 -7.90
CA GLN A 116 -8.50 -2.89 -8.68
C GLN A 116 -8.28 -2.56 -10.17
N ILE A 117 -7.39 -3.33 -10.79
CA ILE A 117 -7.15 -3.29 -12.24
C ILE A 117 -8.46 -3.61 -12.97
N PRO A 118 -8.87 -2.79 -13.96
CA PRO A 118 -10.08 -3.07 -14.74
C PRO A 118 -9.99 -4.44 -15.42
N CYS A 119 -11.14 -5.11 -15.56
CA CYS A 119 -11.28 -6.45 -16.14
C CYS A 119 -10.74 -7.60 -15.29
N ILE A 120 -10.22 -7.34 -14.08
CA ILE A 120 -10.03 -8.39 -13.06
C ILE A 120 -11.33 -8.47 -12.23
N PRO A 121 -11.94 -9.65 -12.05
CA PRO A 121 -13.13 -9.79 -11.21
C PRO A 121 -12.85 -9.30 -9.79
N LEU A 122 -13.81 -8.59 -9.20
CA LEU A 122 -13.79 -8.26 -7.77
C LEU A 122 -13.81 -9.57 -6.99
N LEU A 123 -12.66 -9.99 -6.48
CA LEU A 123 -12.61 -11.04 -5.47
C LEU A 123 -13.23 -10.47 -4.20
N ASP A 124 -14.25 -11.15 -3.68
CA ASP A 124 -14.82 -10.78 -2.39
C ASP A 124 -13.75 -10.86 -1.29
N PRO A 125 -13.74 -9.92 -0.33
CA PRO A 125 -12.88 -10.04 0.82
C PRO A 125 -13.20 -11.37 1.54
N PRO A 126 -12.20 -12.02 2.15
CA PRO A 126 -12.47 -13.21 2.97
C PRO A 126 -13.49 -12.85 4.05
N ILE A 127 -14.55 -13.65 4.15
CA ILE A 127 -15.60 -13.48 5.15
C ILE A 127 -14.94 -13.60 6.54
N VAL A 128 -14.79 -12.47 7.23
CA VAL A 128 -14.29 -12.45 8.61
C VAL A 128 -15.45 -12.92 9.49
N PHE A 129 -15.45 -14.20 9.86
CA PHE A 129 -16.33 -14.70 10.92
C PHE A 129 -15.95 -13.99 12.22
N LYS A 130 -16.74 -12.98 12.62
CA LYS A 130 -16.66 -12.46 13.98
C LYS A 130 -17.13 -13.58 14.92
N PRO A 131 -16.38 -13.94 15.96
CA PRO A 131 -16.89 -14.87 16.96
C PRO A 131 -18.15 -14.26 17.57
N VAL A 132 -19.26 -14.98 17.47
CA VAL A 132 -20.49 -14.65 18.18
C VAL A 132 -20.16 -14.83 19.66
N ILE A 133 -20.03 -13.72 20.37
CA ILE A 133 -19.96 -13.74 21.84
C ILE A 133 -21.38 -14.09 22.29
N ILE A 134 -21.59 -15.35 22.67
CA ILE A 134 -22.80 -15.76 23.36
C ILE A 134 -22.61 -15.28 24.80
N GLU A 135 -23.18 -14.12 25.12
CA GLU A 135 -23.37 -13.71 26.51
C GLU A 135 -24.28 -14.76 27.18
N LYS A 136 -23.77 -15.40 28.24
CA LYS A 136 -24.51 -16.34 29.07
C LYS A 136 -25.32 -15.61 30.12
#